data_AF-A0A962QZN4-F1
#
_entry.id   AF-A0A962QZN4-F1
#
_cell.length_a   1.000
_cell.length_b   1.000
_cell.length_c   1.000
_cell.angle_alpha   90.00
_cell.angle_beta   90.00
_cell.angle_gamma   90.00
#
_symmetry.space_group_name_H-M   'P 1'
#
loop_
_entity.id
_entity.type
_entity.pdbx_description
1 polymer ?
#
loop_
_entity_poly.entity_id
_entity_poly.type
_entity_poly.pdbx_seq_one_letter_code
_entity_poly.pdbx_strand_id
1 'polypeptide(L)'
;MKHTLPADSAISYRRGDPLAEYERWRRLGDGGERLLLVDFELRQYWLPNAPPVSLTALYCLSGERLQVAVTGQALVADEGAPRSQFQAWAARHELASWEPGMLLELSPVTVPKPWGREIWYSGVEQRGVCSFACGGGRSPIPWLRAVVPDGGLGAAAEPLVLLKILAPHPQPVVGDLYFELHEEKREVYVVTGIDPEAWPGGLGGIRLGFDPRRLADYPDQQAFRQAYLRAVQAYEAVRRELDGLAGQGLAPGPAQLEQERVLREAMNDFTYLQPVGVGDVVTVPLRVPHSLQHGVRTIEFQTPVYER
;
A
#
# COMPACT_ATOMS: atom_id res chain seq x y z
N MET A 1 -17.16 31.51 7.36
CA MET A 1 -17.78 30.21 6.99
C MET A 1 -16.95 29.66 5.84
N LYS A 2 -16.53 28.39 5.85
CA LYS A 2 -15.68 27.81 4.78
C LYS A 2 -16.40 27.79 3.42
N HIS A 3 -17.72 27.69 3.44
CA HIS A 3 -18.58 27.54 2.27
C HIS A 3 -19.43 28.79 2.04
N THR A 4 -19.77 29.03 0.77
CA THR A 4 -20.72 30.05 0.34
C THR A 4 -22.01 29.36 -0.05
N LEU A 5 -23.03 29.43 0.81
CA LEU A 5 -24.32 28.76 0.65
C LEU A 5 -25.46 29.79 0.61
N PRO A 6 -26.41 29.73 -0.34
CA PRO A 6 -27.61 30.56 -0.34
C PRO A 6 -28.46 30.31 0.91
N ALA A 7 -29.06 31.38 1.46
CA ALA A 7 -29.90 31.32 2.66
C ALA A 7 -31.12 30.39 2.50
N ASP A 8 -31.68 30.29 1.29
CA ASP A 8 -32.87 29.48 0.97
C ASP A 8 -32.54 28.15 0.27
N SER A 9 -31.29 27.67 0.38
CA SER A 9 -30.90 26.42 -0.28
C SER A 9 -31.47 25.20 0.45
N ALA A 10 -31.85 24.15 -0.30
CA ALA A 10 -32.20 22.83 0.23
C ALA A 10 -30.98 22.05 0.77
N ILE A 11 -29.95 22.79 1.22
CA ILE A 11 -28.66 22.34 1.67
C ILE A 11 -28.57 22.56 3.18
N SER A 12 -28.49 21.48 3.93
CA SER A 12 -28.23 21.52 5.36
C SER A 12 -26.74 21.63 5.63
N TYR A 13 -26.34 22.47 6.58
CA TYR A 13 -24.96 22.60 7.03
C TYR A 13 -24.84 22.28 8.53
N ARG A 14 -23.83 21.50 8.89
CA ARG A 14 -23.52 21.07 10.26
C ARG A 14 -22.01 21.07 10.49
N ARG A 15 -21.61 20.94 11.75
CA ARG A 15 -20.23 20.70 12.18
C ARG A 15 -20.22 19.62 13.24
N GLY A 16 -19.27 18.68 13.18
CA GLY A 16 -19.15 17.62 14.17
C GLY A 16 -18.73 16.30 13.55
N ASP A 17 -19.09 15.20 14.20
CA ASP A 17 -18.86 13.85 13.66
C ASP A 17 -19.75 13.63 12.42
N PRO A 18 -19.16 13.34 11.25
CA PRO A 18 -19.91 13.30 10.00
C PRO A 18 -20.96 12.19 9.95
N LEU A 19 -20.73 11.07 10.64
CA LEU A 19 -21.67 9.93 10.67
C LEU A 19 -22.83 10.21 11.62
N ALA A 20 -22.55 10.73 12.81
CA ALA A 20 -23.58 11.10 13.79
C ALA A 20 -24.49 12.23 13.26
N GLU A 21 -23.92 13.22 12.56
CA GLU A 21 -24.71 14.27 11.93
C GLU A 21 -25.56 13.75 10.78
N TYR A 22 -25.01 12.87 9.94
CA TYR A 22 -25.77 12.20 8.89
C TYR A 22 -26.96 11.43 9.46
N GLU A 23 -26.74 10.62 10.51
CA GLU A 23 -27.78 9.84 11.17
C GLU A 23 -28.92 10.72 11.73
N ARG A 24 -28.57 11.82 12.40
CA ARG A 24 -29.57 12.79 12.90
C ARG A 24 -30.35 13.42 11.76
N TRP A 25 -29.65 13.85 10.72
CA TRP A 25 -30.26 14.51 9.57
C TRP A 25 -31.16 13.57 8.74
N ARG A 26 -30.76 12.31 8.58
CA ARG A 26 -31.53 11.28 7.87
C ARG A 26 -32.90 11.07 8.51
N ARG A 27 -32.96 10.99 9.85
CA ARG A 27 -34.20 10.76 10.63
C ARG A 27 -35.20 11.91 10.56
N LEU A 28 -34.75 13.13 10.32
CA LEU A 28 -35.59 14.33 10.27
C LEU A 28 -36.20 14.57 8.88
N GLY A 29 -36.06 13.61 7.95
CA GLY A 29 -36.47 13.77 6.58
C GLY A 29 -37.93 13.55 6.27
N ASP A 30 -38.39 14.27 5.26
CA ASP A 30 -39.71 14.18 4.64
C ASP A 30 -39.72 13.34 3.35
N GLY A 31 -38.59 12.70 2.99
CA GLY A 31 -38.45 11.87 1.80
C GLY A 31 -38.09 12.62 0.51
N GLY A 32 -37.96 13.96 0.56
CA GLY A 32 -37.50 14.77 -0.57
C GLY A 32 -36.00 14.64 -0.86
N GLU A 33 -35.59 15.12 -2.04
CA GLU A 33 -34.17 15.26 -2.39
C GLU A 33 -33.52 16.34 -1.54
N ARG A 34 -32.43 15.99 -0.84
CA ARG A 34 -31.78 16.87 0.13
C ARG A 34 -30.27 16.64 0.16
N LEU A 35 -29.52 17.68 0.52
CA LEU A 35 -28.06 17.64 0.62
C LEU A 35 -27.62 18.10 2.01
N LEU A 36 -26.70 17.36 2.62
CA LEU A 36 -26.06 17.71 3.89
C LEU A 36 -24.56 17.89 3.69
N LEU A 37 -24.04 18.99 4.27
CA LEU A 37 -22.62 19.25 4.44
C LEU A 37 -22.29 19.15 5.93
N VAL A 38 -21.23 18.42 6.24
CA VAL A 38 -20.70 18.34 7.61
C VAL A 38 -19.23 18.66 7.61
N ASP A 39 -18.85 19.79 8.22
CA ASP A 39 -17.44 20.08 8.48
C ASP A 39 -16.94 19.28 9.69
N PHE A 40 -15.78 18.65 9.54
CA PHE A 40 -15.15 17.84 10.57
C PHE A 40 -13.62 17.90 10.49
N GLU A 41 -12.95 17.42 11.53
CA GLU A 41 -11.49 17.26 11.56
C GLU A 41 -11.12 15.78 11.54
N LEU A 42 -10.24 15.40 10.61
CA LEU A 42 -9.67 14.05 10.57
C LEU A 42 -8.22 14.10 11.06
N ARG A 43 -7.86 13.24 12.01
CA ARG A 43 -6.46 13.04 12.40
C ARG A 43 -5.75 12.22 11.33
N GLN A 44 -4.69 12.77 10.75
CA GLN A 44 -3.89 12.07 9.74
C GLN A 44 -2.96 11.07 10.42
N TYR A 45 -3.52 9.97 10.93
CA TYR A 45 -2.81 8.97 11.76
C TYR A 45 -1.59 8.32 11.07
N TRP A 46 -1.47 8.48 9.75
CA TRP A 46 -0.37 7.99 8.93
C TRP A 46 0.83 8.95 8.84
N LEU A 47 0.72 10.15 9.43
CA LEU A 47 1.80 11.13 9.51
C LEU A 47 2.32 11.27 10.96
N PRO A 48 3.59 11.66 11.14
CA PRO A 48 4.13 11.99 12.46
C PRO A 48 3.27 13.01 13.20
N ASN A 49 2.97 12.76 14.49
CA ASN A 49 2.12 13.57 15.36
C ASN A 49 0.63 13.68 14.94
N ALA A 50 0.20 12.94 13.92
CA ALA A 50 -1.19 12.89 13.45
C ALA A 50 -1.85 14.29 13.33
N PRO A 51 -1.29 15.21 12.52
CA PRO A 51 -1.84 16.55 12.35
C PRO A 51 -3.30 16.47 11.87
N PRO A 52 -4.21 17.31 12.40
CA PRO A 52 -5.58 17.34 11.92
C PRO A 52 -5.63 17.91 10.50
N VAL A 53 -6.60 17.46 9.71
CA VAL A 53 -7.00 18.06 8.44
C VAL A 53 -8.49 18.39 8.48
N SER A 54 -8.85 19.61 8.09
CA SER A 54 -10.25 20.06 8.03
C SER A 54 -10.90 19.60 6.74
N LEU A 55 -11.94 18.77 6.87
CA LEU A 55 -12.67 18.15 5.76
C LEU A 55 -14.16 18.51 5.82
N THR A 56 -14.84 18.32 4.70
CA THR A 56 -16.28 18.48 4.56
C THR A 56 -16.84 17.19 3.96
N ALA A 57 -17.74 16.53 4.68
CA ALA A 57 -18.52 15.40 4.17
C ALA A 57 -19.73 15.92 3.39
N LEU A 58 -20.06 15.29 2.27
CA LEU A 58 -21.22 15.59 1.45
C LEU A 58 -22.12 14.36 1.39
N TYR A 59 -23.37 14.51 1.79
CA TYR A 59 -24.39 13.47 1.71
C TYR A 59 -25.58 13.96 0.89
N CYS A 60 -25.75 13.41 -0.31
CA CYS A 60 -26.92 13.68 -1.14
C CYS A 60 -27.89 12.50 -1.03
N LEU A 61 -29.11 12.77 -0.57
CA LEU A 61 -30.17 11.77 -0.48
C LEU A 61 -31.25 12.09 -1.52
N SER A 62 -31.62 11.10 -2.34
CA SER A 62 -32.71 11.19 -3.32
C SER A 62 -33.58 9.94 -3.19
N GLY A 63 -34.70 10.05 -2.47
CA GLY A 63 -35.44 8.90 -1.96
C GLY A 63 -34.59 8.07 -0.99
N GLU A 64 -34.46 6.77 -1.26
CA GLU A 64 -33.58 5.86 -0.47
C GLU A 64 -32.12 5.84 -0.95
N ARG A 65 -31.81 6.51 -2.07
CA ARG A 65 -30.45 6.50 -2.64
C ARG A 65 -29.59 7.55 -1.97
N LEU A 66 -28.48 7.09 -1.40
CA LEU A 66 -27.44 7.93 -0.81
C LEU A 66 -26.25 8.05 -1.77
N GLN A 67 -25.80 9.27 -2.04
CA GLN A 67 -24.50 9.54 -2.62
C GLN A 67 -23.61 10.25 -1.59
N VAL A 68 -22.36 9.80 -1.47
CA VAL A 68 -21.38 10.29 -0.50
C VAL A 68 -20.13 10.77 -1.22
N ALA A 69 -19.61 11.91 -0.79
CA ALA A 69 -18.31 12.43 -1.19
C ALA A 69 -17.66 13.18 -0.01
N VAL A 70 -16.37 13.48 -0.12
CA VAL A 70 -15.61 14.21 0.91
C VAL A 70 -14.56 15.09 0.25
N THR A 71 -14.35 16.29 0.80
CA THR A 71 -13.39 17.24 0.25
C THR A 71 -12.69 18.07 1.34
N GLY A 72 -11.44 18.42 1.09
CA GLY A 72 -10.74 19.46 1.84
C GLY A 72 -11.05 20.88 1.34
N GLN A 73 -11.65 21.02 0.16
CA GLN A 73 -11.83 22.31 -0.52
C GLN A 73 -13.05 23.09 -0.02
N ALA A 74 -13.02 24.41 -0.18
CA ALA A 74 -14.19 25.26 0.01
C ALA A 74 -15.23 24.99 -1.09
N LEU A 75 -16.51 25.10 -0.76
CA LEU A 75 -17.62 24.84 -1.68
C LEU A 75 -18.43 26.12 -1.88
N VAL A 76 -18.82 26.37 -3.12
CA VAL A 76 -19.69 27.48 -3.51
C VAL A 76 -20.93 26.87 -4.16
N ALA A 77 -22.10 27.10 -3.57
CA ALA A 77 -23.35 26.65 -4.14
C ALA A 77 -23.83 27.62 -5.22
N ASP A 78 -24.19 27.05 -6.36
CA ASP A 78 -24.53 27.71 -7.61
C ASP A 78 -25.61 26.96 -8.41
N GLU A 79 -26.09 25.82 -7.90
CA GLU A 79 -27.16 25.01 -8.47
C GLU A 79 -28.42 25.08 -7.60
N GLY A 80 -29.60 25.03 -8.24
CA GLY A 80 -30.88 25.12 -7.53
C GLY A 80 -31.32 23.80 -6.87
N ALA A 81 -31.00 22.66 -7.47
CA ALA A 81 -31.40 21.34 -6.98
C ALA A 81 -30.26 20.64 -6.21
N PRO A 82 -30.54 19.97 -5.06
CA PRO A 82 -29.50 19.34 -4.25
C PRO A 82 -28.63 18.33 -4.99
N ARG A 83 -29.22 17.46 -5.83
CA ARG A 83 -28.45 16.46 -6.58
C ARG A 83 -27.60 17.09 -7.67
N SER A 84 -28.13 18.08 -8.41
CA SER A 84 -27.35 18.85 -9.37
C SER A 84 -26.17 19.54 -8.68
N GLN A 85 -26.41 20.12 -7.49
CA GLN A 85 -25.35 20.75 -6.71
C GLN A 85 -24.26 19.76 -6.30
N PHE A 86 -24.65 18.59 -5.79
CA PHE A 86 -23.72 17.53 -5.40
C PHE A 86 -22.89 17.06 -6.60
N GLN A 87 -23.52 16.81 -7.75
CA GLN A 87 -22.85 16.40 -8.99
C GLN A 87 -21.89 17.48 -9.50
N ALA A 88 -22.30 18.75 -9.46
CA ALA A 88 -21.46 19.88 -9.86
C ALA A 88 -20.20 19.98 -8.97
N TRP A 89 -20.34 19.83 -7.65
CA TRP A 89 -19.20 19.80 -6.74
C TRP A 89 -18.30 18.58 -6.94
N ALA A 90 -18.90 17.40 -7.10
CA ALA A 90 -18.13 16.18 -7.35
C ALA A 90 -17.30 16.30 -8.62
N ALA A 91 -17.87 16.82 -9.71
CA ALA A 91 -17.16 17.06 -10.96
C ALA A 91 -16.09 18.15 -10.83
N ARG A 92 -16.44 19.32 -10.27
CA ARG A 92 -15.55 20.48 -10.16
C ARG A 92 -14.31 20.22 -9.31
N HIS A 93 -14.47 19.42 -8.26
CA HIS A 93 -13.39 19.11 -7.33
C HIS A 93 -12.83 17.69 -7.52
N GLU A 94 -13.22 17.00 -8.60
CA GLU A 94 -12.77 15.65 -8.94
C GLU A 94 -12.95 14.65 -7.79
N LEU A 95 -14.07 14.74 -7.07
CA LEU A 95 -14.34 13.93 -5.88
C LEU A 95 -14.85 12.54 -6.29
N ALA A 96 -14.35 11.51 -5.61
CA ALA A 96 -15.01 10.21 -5.69
C ALA A 96 -16.44 10.34 -5.14
N SER A 97 -17.42 10.11 -6.02
CA SER A 97 -18.85 10.10 -5.71
C SER A 97 -19.30 8.65 -5.63
N TRP A 98 -19.68 8.21 -4.43
CA TRP A 98 -20.00 6.81 -4.16
C TRP A 98 -21.43 6.63 -3.67
N GLU A 99 -22.10 5.60 -4.17
CA GLU A 99 -23.41 5.13 -3.70
C GLU A 99 -23.23 3.74 -3.05
N PRO A 100 -23.87 3.45 -1.90
CA PRO A 100 -23.84 2.12 -1.30
C PRO A 100 -24.18 1.02 -2.31
N GLY A 101 -23.33 0.00 -2.38
CA GLY A 101 -23.45 -1.10 -3.33
C GLY A 101 -22.69 -0.89 -4.65
N MET A 102 -22.15 0.31 -4.91
CA MET A 102 -21.23 0.51 -6.04
C MET A 102 -19.83 -0.01 -5.72
N LEU A 103 -19.19 -0.59 -6.74
CA LEU A 103 -17.77 -0.94 -6.69
C LEU A 103 -16.92 0.33 -6.60
N LEU A 104 -15.95 0.33 -5.68
CA LEU A 104 -14.91 1.34 -5.60
C LEU A 104 -13.62 0.78 -6.17
N GLU A 105 -13.09 1.45 -7.19
CA GLU A 105 -11.78 1.09 -7.72
C GLU A 105 -10.69 1.57 -6.75
N LEU A 106 -9.71 0.71 -6.48
CA LEU A 106 -8.51 1.11 -5.76
C LEU A 106 -7.53 1.75 -6.74
N SER A 107 -7.23 3.02 -6.51
CA SER A 107 -6.31 3.78 -7.35
C SER A 107 -4.89 3.69 -6.77
N PRO A 108 -3.95 3.04 -7.49
CA PRO A 108 -2.69 2.65 -6.89
C PRO A 108 -1.68 3.79 -6.76
N VAL A 109 -0.70 3.60 -5.89
CA VAL A 109 0.51 4.44 -5.76
C VAL A 109 1.72 3.57 -6.05
N THR A 110 2.57 3.99 -7.00
CA THR A 110 3.82 3.29 -7.32
C THR A 110 4.98 3.91 -6.54
N VAL A 111 5.71 3.08 -5.80
CA VAL A 111 6.89 3.47 -5.04
C VAL A 111 8.13 2.81 -5.66
N PRO A 112 9.09 3.60 -6.20
CA PRO A 112 10.30 3.05 -6.78
C PRO A 112 11.19 2.42 -5.69
N LYS A 113 11.89 1.34 -6.05
CA LYS A 113 12.85 0.65 -5.19
C LYS A 113 14.12 0.32 -5.99
N PRO A 114 15.28 0.18 -5.34
CA PRO A 114 16.50 -0.23 -6.05
C PRO A 114 16.33 -1.55 -6.81
N TRP A 115 15.52 -2.46 -6.28
CA TRP A 115 15.23 -3.76 -6.87
C TRP A 115 14.06 -3.77 -7.87
N GLY A 116 13.38 -2.64 -8.08
CA GLY A 116 12.20 -2.57 -8.94
C GLY A 116 11.19 -1.54 -8.43
N ARG A 117 10.00 -2.03 -8.05
CA ARG A 117 8.95 -1.16 -7.51
C ARG A 117 7.95 -1.93 -6.67
N GLU A 118 7.34 -1.19 -5.75
CA GLU A 118 6.09 -1.57 -5.10
C GLU A 118 4.92 -0.81 -5.75
N ILE A 119 3.77 -1.46 -5.90
CA ILE A 119 2.54 -0.82 -6.36
C ILE A 119 1.49 -1.03 -5.28
N TRP A 120 1.18 0.00 -4.51
CA TRP A 120 0.25 -0.05 -3.38
C TRP A 120 -1.18 0.18 -3.83
N TYR A 121 -2.11 -0.61 -3.32
CA TYR A 121 -3.54 -0.46 -3.58
C TYR A 121 -4.32 -0.02 -2.34
N SER A 122 -3.83 -0.32 -1.13
CA SER A 122 -4.44 0.13 0.14
C SER A 122 -3.44 0.77 1.10
N GLY A 123 -2.26 1.17 0.61
CA GLY A 123 -1.22 1.84 1.40
C GLY A 123 -1.67 3.20 1.92
N VAL A 124 -1.55 3.43 3.23
CA VAL A 124 -1.83 4.71 3.89
C VAL A 124 -0.70 4.97 4.89
N GLU A 125 0.36 5.61 4.40
CA GLU A 125 1.54 5.92 5.20
C GLU A 125 2.22 7.22 4.72
N GLN A 126 3.31 7.61 5.38
CA GLN A 126 3.98 8.88 5.13
C GLN A 126 4.47 9.04 3.67
N ARG A 127 4.93 7.96 3.01
CA ARG A 127 5.45 8.04 1.63
C ARG A 127 4.34 8.09 0.58
N GLY A 128 3.10 7.76 0.95
CA GLY A 128 1.97 7.77 0.01
C GLY A 128 0.66 7.30 0.62
N VAL A 129 -0.45 7.88 0.13
CA VAL A 129 -1.81 7.53 0.51
C VAL A 129 -2.58 7.10 -0.74
N CYS A 130 -2.99 5.84 -0.79
CA CYS A 130 -3.87 5.29 -1.81
C CYS A 130 -5.26 5.94 -1.74
N SER A 131 -5.95 5.94 -2.88
CA SER A 131 -7.26 6.56 -3.03
C SER A 131 -8.27 5.58 -3.60
N PHE A 132 -9.54 5.78 -3.28
CA PHE A 132 -10.63 5.21 -4.07
C PHE A 132 -10.85 6.08 -5.32
N ALA A 133 -11.20 5.45 -6.43
CA ALA A 133 -11.67 6.10 -7.64
C ALA A 133 -13.10 5.65 -7.95
N CYS A 134 -13.99 6.62 -8.21
CA CYS A 134 -15.38 6.38 -8.59
C CYS A 134 -15.98 7.63 -9.22
N GLY A 135 -16.86 7.46 -10.22
CA GLY A 135 -17.56 8.58 -10.85
C GLY A 135 -16.65 9.60 -11.52
N GLY A 136 -15.46 9.19 -11.97
CA GLY A 136 -14.45 10.07 -12.59
C GLY A 136 -13.59 10.86 -11.61
N GLY A 137 -13.89 10.80 -10.30
CA GLY A 137 -13.11 11.46 -9.26
C GLY A 137 -12.36 10.49 -8.35
N ARG A 138 -11.55 11.03 -7.45
CA ARG A 138 -10.73 10.29 -6.50
C ARG A 138 -10.91 10.83 -5.08
N SER A 139 -10.74 9.98 -4.09
CA SER A 139 -10.72 10.40 -2.68
C SER A 139 -9.72 9.55 -1.90
N PRO A 140 -8.86 10.17 -1.07
CA PRO A 140 -7.97 9.42 -0.19
C PRO A 140 -8.77 8.40 0.63
N ILE A 141 -8.27 7.15 0.71
CA ILE A 141 -8.95 6.07 1.42
C ILE A 141 -9.40 6.49 2.83
N PRO A 142 -8.56 7.15 3.66
CA PRO A 142 -8.96 7.54 5.00
C PRO A 142 -10.09 8.58 5.03
N TRP A 143 -10.17 9.45 4.02
CA TRP A 143 -11.17 10.50 3.97
C TRP A 143 -12.54 9.90 3.69
N LEU A 144 -12.65 9.03 2.67
CA LEU A 144 -13.93 8.43 2.32
C LEU A 144 -14.42 7.49 3.42
N ARG A 145 -13.52 6.69 4.02
CA ARG A 145 -13.87 5.81 5.16
C ARG A 145 -14.39 6.57 6.37
N ALA A 146 -13.95 7.82 6.58
CA ALA A 146 -14.41 8.64 7.70
C ALA A 146 -15.87 9.11 7.55
N VAL A 147 -16.43 9.07 6.33
CA VAL A 147 -17.76 9.62 6.03
C VAL A 147 -18.75 8.59 5.49
N VAL A 148 -18.34 7.35 5.21
CA VAL A 148 -19.28 6.31 4.74
C VAL A 148 -20.10 5.74 5.91
N PRO A 149 -21.44 5.83 5.88
CA PRO A 149 -22.30 5.25 6.92
C PRO A 149 -22.23 3.72 7.01
N ASP A 150 -22.71 3.20 8.14
CA ASP A 150 -22.92 1.76 8.41
C ASP A 150 -21.66 0.88 8.26
N GLY A 151 -20.47 1.49 8.27
CA GLY A 151 -19.22 0.74 8.07
C GLY A 151 -19.11 0.12 6.68
N GLY A 152 -19.76 0.70 5.67
CA GLY A 152 -19.76 0.18 4.28
C GLY A 152 -18.37 -0.03 3.66
N LEU A 153 -17.33 0.59 4.23
CA LEU A 153 -15.91 0.42 3.86
C LEU A 153 -15.03 -0.04 5.05
N GLY A 154 -15.64 -0.78 5.98
CA GLY A 154 -15.05 -1.13 7.27
C GLY A 154 -15.02 0.06 8.25
N ALA A 155 -14.74 -0.21 9.53
CA ALA A 155 -14.64 0.85 10.54
C ALA A 155 -13.44 1.77 10.25
N ALA A 156 -13.63 3.10 10.26
CA ALA A 156 -12.57 4.06 9.98
C ALA A 156 -11.34 3.92 10.90
N ALA A 157 -11.54 3.42 12.13
CA ALA A 157 -10.49 3.17 13.11
C ALA A 157 -9.69 1.87 12.86
N GLU A 158 -10.20 0.97 12.02
CA GLU A 158 -9.52 -0.28 11.70
C GLU A 158 -8.60 -0.08 10.49
N PRO A 159 -7.31 -0.41 10.60
CA PRO A 159 -6.40 -0.31 9.48
C PRO A 159 -6.74 -1.39 8.43
N LEU A 160 -6.68 -1.03 7.15
CA LEU A 160 -6.90 -1.99 6.08
C LEU A 160 -5.73 -2.97 5.98
N VAL A 161 -6.01 -4.19 5.53
CA VAL A 161 -4.96 -5.07 5.01
C VAL A 161 -4.20 -4.31 3.95
N LEU A 162 -2.88 -4.29 4.07
CA LEU A 162 -2.03 -3.64 3.09
C LEU A 162 -1.85 -4.58 1.90
N LEU A 163 -2.42 -4.16 0.78
CA LEU A 163 -2.39 -4.83 -0.50
C LEU A 163 -1.41 -4.09 -1.39
N LYS A 164 -0.37 -4.79 -1.82
CA LYS A 164 0.61 -4.27 -2.77
C LYS A 164 1.01 -5.32 -3.79
N ILE A 165 1.61 -4.87 -4.88
CA ILE A 165 2.29 -5.73 -5.85
C ILE A 165 3.78 -5.46 -5.71
N LEU A 166 4.55 -6.54 -5.57
CA LEU A 166 6.00 -6.49 -5.73
C LEU A 166 6.33 -6.82 -7.18
N ALA A 167 7.05 -5.92 -7.84
CA ALA A 167 7.46 -6.09 -9.24
C ALA A 167 8.98 -5.86 -9.36
N PRO A 168 9.79 -6.84 -8.96
CA PRO A 168 11.24 -6.74 -9.05
C PRO A 168 11.71 -6.75 -10.51
N HIS A 169 12.89 -6.17 -10.75
CA HIS A 169 13.57 -6.29 -12.03
C HIS A 169 13.91 -7.76 -12.32
N PRO A 170 14.00 -8.17 -13.60
CA PRO A 170 14.39 -9.54 -13.97
C PRO A 170 15.90 -9.79 -13.84
N GLN A 171 16.71 -8.76 -13.62
CA GLN A 171 18.15 -8.90 -13.52
C GLN A 171 18.56 -9.52 -12.17
N PRO A 172 19.35 -10.60 -12.14
CA PRO A 172 19.87 -11.17 -10.90
C PRO A 172 20.66 -10.15 -10.08
N VAL A 173 20.66 -10.30 -8.75
CA VAL A 173 21.27 -9.37 -7.76
C VAL A 173 20.56 -8.03 -7.68
N VAL A 174 20.34 -7.36 -8.81
CA VAL A 174 19.63 -6.07 -8.85
C VAL A 174 18.18 -6.24 -8.44
N GLY A 175 17.47 -7.20 -9.03
CA GLY A 175 16.06 -7.46 -8.77
C GLY A 175 15.78 -8.31 -7.53
N ASP A 176 16.80 -8.74 -6.80
CA ASP A 176 16.60 -9.53 -5.58
C ASP A 176 16.21 -8.59 -4.44
N LEU A 177 15.11 -8.90 -3.74
CA LEU A 177 14.75 -8.17 -2.53
C LEU A 177 15.74 -8.48 -1.41
N TYR A 178 15.78 -7.62 -0.40
CA TYR A 178 16.60 -7.85 0.79
C TYR A 178 16.16 -9.12 1.53
N PHE A 179 17.12 -9.85 2.11
CA PHE A 179 16.84 -11.00 2.95
C PHE A 179 16.51 -10.53 4.37
N GLU A 180 15.23 -10.28 4.61
CA GLU A 180 14.73 -9.60 5.79
C GLU A 180 13.84 -10.50 6.64
N LEU A 181 13.71 -10.13 7.91
CA LEU A 181 12.92 -10.83 8.91
C LEU A 181 11.93 -9.86 9.55
N HIS A 182 10.71 -10.33 9.78
CA HIS A 182 9.69 -9.56 10.48
C HIS A 182 9.24 -10.23 11.78
N GLU A 183 9.15 -9.46 12.84
CA GLU A 183 8.70 -9.93 14.16
C GLU A 183 7.18 -9.85 14.34
N GLU A 184 6.55 -8.86 13.71
CA GLU A 184 5.12 -8.55 13.86
C GLU A 184 4.37 -8.66 12.54
N LYS A 185 5.02 -8.28 11.43
CA LYS A 185 4.42 -8.22 10.10
C LYS A 185 4.18 -9.63 9.57
N ARG A 186 2.92 -9.97 9.31
CA ARG A 186 2.56 -11.21 8.61
C ARG A 186 2.29 -10.90 7.16
N GLU A 187 2.84 -11.70 6.26
CA GLU A 187 2.62 -11.53 4.83
C GLU A 187 2.29 -12.85 4.12
N VAL A 188 1.54 -12.68 3.03
CA VAL A 188 1.19 -13.75 2.09
C VAL A 188 1.45 -13.23 0.68
N TYR A 189 2.25 -13.96 -0.07
CA TYR A 189 2.52 -13.72 -1.47
C TYR A 189 1.64 -14.60 -2.35
N VAL A 190 1.02 -14.02 -3.37
CA VAL A 190 0.40 -14.74 -4.48
C VAL A 190 1.20 -14.44 -5.73
N VAL A 191 1.82 -15.45 -6.33
CA VAL A 191 2.65 -15.27 -7.51
C VAL A 191 1.76 -15.03 -8.73
N THR A 192 2.04 -13.95 -9.46
CA THR A 192 1.25 -13.50 -10.61
C THR A 192 2.03 -13.45 -11.91
N GLY A 193 3.36 -13.52 -11.85
CA GLY A 193 4.20 -13.51 -13.03
C GLY A 193 5.60 -14.01 -12.71
N ILE A 194 6.17 -14.73 -13.67
CA ILE A 194 7.56 -15.15 -13.70
C ILE A 194 8.14 -14.60 -15.00
N ASP A 195 9.24 -13.87 -14.90
CA ASP A 195 9.93 -13.37 -16.07
C ASP A 195 10.61 -14.54 -16.83
N PRO A 196 10.29 -14.76 -18.12
CA PRO A 196 10.78 -15.91 -18.87
C PRO A 196 12.24 -15.79 -19.31
N GLU A 197 12.82 -14.58 -19.34
CA GLU A 197 14.24 -14.40 -19.63
C GLU A 197 15.08 -14.69 -18.39
N ALA A 198 14.63 -14.24 -17.22
CA ALA A 198 15.26 -14.55 -15.94
C ALA A 198 15.12 -16.03 -15.55
N TRP A 199 13.94 -16.61 -15.76
CA TRP A 199 13.60 -17.97 -15.36
C TRP A 199 13.00 -18.78 -16.53
N PRO A 200 13.82 -19.25 -17.48
CA PRO A 200 13.34 -19.95 -18.68
C PRO A 200 12.54 -21.23 -18.41
N GLY A 201 12.73 -21.84 -17.23
CA GLY A 201 11.97 -23.01 -16.79
C GLY A 201 10.55 -22.70 -16.28
N GLY A 202 10.16 -21.43 -16.22
CA GLY A 202 8.86 -20.99 -15.71
C GLY A 202 8.71 -21.04 -14.18
N LEU A 203 9.79 -21.39 -13.46
CA LEU A 203 9.83 -21.37 -12.00
C LEU A 203 10.81 -20.30 -11.54
N GLY A 204 10.29 -19.32 -10.82
CA GLY A 204 11.08 -18.34 -10.09
C GLY A 204 11.52 -18.85 -8.72
N GLY A 205 12.02 -17.94 -7.89
CA GLY A 205 12.48 -18.27 -6.54
C GLY A 205 12.02 -17.30 -5.47
N ILE A 206 11.84 -17.83 -4.27
CA ILE A 206 11.83 -17.06 -3.02
C ILE A 206 12.81 -17.71 -2.05
N ARG A 207 13.71 -16.92 -1.45
CA ARG A 207 14.50 -17.42 -0.32
C ARG A 207 13.59 -17.44 0.90
N LEU A 208 13.47 -18.58 1.56
CA LEU A 208 12.55 -18.77 2.69
C LEU A 208 13.24 -19.55 3.81
N GLY A 209 13.84 -18.82 4.74
CA GLY A 209 14.61 -19.37 5.84
C GLY A 209 16.00 -19.88 5.45
N PHE A 210 16.66 -20.52 6.42
CA PHE A 210 17.96 -21.14 6.23
C PHE A 210 17.82 -22.57 5.67
N ASP A 211 18.77 -23.01 4.85
CA ASP A 211 18.76 -24.35 4.27
C ASP A 211 18.97 -25.41 5.37
N PRO A 212 18.01 -26.33 5.59
CA PRO A 212 18.13 -27.37 6.60
C PRO A 212 19.36 -28.27 6.41
N ARG A 213 19.80 -28.48 5.17
CA ARG A 213 21.01 -29.27 4.86
C ARG A 213 22.25 -28.56 5.36
N ARG A 214 22.34 -27.23 5.15
CA ARG A 214 23.43 -26.43 5.70
C ARG A 214 23.38 -26.34 7.20
N LEU A 215 22.19 -26.25 7.80
CA LEU A 215 22.07 -26.29 9.26
C LEU A 215 22.62 -27.61 9.85
N ALA A 216 22.40 -28.74 9.18
CA ALA A 216 22.88 -30.05 9.62
C ALA A 216 24.41 -30.23 9.53
N ASP A 217 25.10 -29.42 8.72
CA ASP A 217 26.56 -29.46 8.59
C ASP A 217 27.30 -28.89 9.82
N TYR A 218 26.59 -28.21 10.74
CA TYR A 218 27.18 -27.56 11.91
C TYR A 218 26.80 -28.27 13.22
N PRO A 219 27.72 -28.29 14.21
CA PRO A 219 27.47 -28.97 15.48
C PRO A 219 26.37 -28.31 16.33
N ASP A 220 26.15 -27.01 16.16
CA ASP A 220 25.13 -26.25 16.89
C ASP A 220 24.77 -24.94 16.15
N GLN A 221 23.74 -24.25 16.67
CA GLN A 221 23.27 -22.99 16.12
C GLN A 221 24.29 -21.85 16.20
N GLN A 222 25.20 -21.86 17.19
CA GLN A 222 26.19 -20.81 17.34
C GLN A 222 27.27 -20.92 16.27
N ALA A 223 27.75 -22.14 15.99
CA ALA A 223 28.67 -22.44 14.92
C ALA A 223 28.08 -22.07 13.56
N PHE A 224 26.81 -22.42 13.31
CA PHE A 224 26.09 -22.01 12.10
C PHE A 224 26.03 -20.48 11.97
N ARG A 225 25.57 -19.77 13.01
CA ARG A 225 25.46 -18.30 12.99
C ARG A 225 26.80 -17.63 12.71
N GLN A 226 27.88 -18.11 13.34
CA GLN A 226 29.21 -17.58 13.10
C GLN A 226 29.70 -17.85 11.68
N ALA A 227 29.43 -19.02 11.12
CA ALA A 227 29.80 -19.34 9.75
C ALA A 227 29.02 -18.51 8.73
N TYR A 228 27.71 -18.37 8.93
CA TYR A 228 26.87 -17.51 8.11
C TYR A 228 27.33 -16.05 8.17
N LEU A 229 27.59 -15.52 9.38
CA LEU A 229 28.10 -14.16 9.55
C LEU A 229 29.42 -13.94 8.81
N ARG A 230 30.36 -14.91 8.85
CA ARG A 230 31.61 -14.81 8.09
C ARG A 230 31.37 -14.78 6.58
N ALA A 231 30.44 -15.60 6.07
CA ALA A 231 30.10 -15.60 4.64
C ALA A 231 29.48 -14.26 4.22
N VAL A 232 28.56 -13.72 5.02
CA VAL A 232 27.97 -12.39 4.81
C VAL A 232 29.04 -11.30 4.82
N GLN A 233 29.94 -11.29 5.80
CA GLN A 233 31.01 -10.27 5.90
C GLN A 233 32.00 -10.34 4.74
N ALA A 234 32.35 -11.55 4.29
CA ALA A 234 33.21 -11.72 3.12
C ALA A 234 32.53 -11.18 1.85
N TYR A 235 31.25 -11.49 1.65
CA TYR A 235 30.46 -10.97 0.54
C TYR A 235 30.29 -9.44 0.60
N GLU A 236 29.96 -8.90 1.76
CA GLU A 236 29.81 -7.47 1.97
C GLU A 236 31.10 -6.70 1.66
N ALA A 237 32.25 -7.23 2.08
CA ALA A 237 33.55 -6.59 1.84
C ALA A 237 33.81 -6.38 0.35
N VAL A 238 33.66 -7.42 -0.48
CA VAL A 238 33.84 -7.30 -1.93
C VAL A 238 32.78 -6.39 -2.55
N ARG A 239 31.54 -6.41 -2.06
CA ARG A 239 30.48 -5.52 -2.58
C ARG A 239 30.77 -4.05 -2.33
N ARG A 240 31.26 -3.71 -1.12
CA ARG A 240 31.69 -2.34 -0.78
C ARG A 240 32.84 -1.85 -1.65
N GLU A 241 33.81 -2.71 -1.98
CA GLU A 241 34.90 -2.37 -2.90
C GLU A 241 34.36 -2.05 -4.30
N LEU A 242 33.48 -2.90 -4.82
CA LEU A 242 32.87 -2.73 -6.14
C LEU A 242 31.98 -1.49 -6.21
N ASP A 243 31.20 -1.21 -5.17
CA ASP A 243 30.36 -0.01 -5.08
C ASP A 243 31.21 1.26 -5.00
N GLY A 244 32.35 1.19 -4.31
CA GLY A 244 33.35 2.27 -4.26
C GLY A 244 33.96 2.59 -5.63
N LEU A 245 34.19 1.58 -6.48
CA LEU A 245 34.63 1.78 -7.87
C LEU A 245 33.54 2.44 -8.72
N ALA A 246 32.30 1.95 -8.61
CA ALA A 246 31.17 2.50 -9.34
C ALA A 246 30.92 3.97 -8.98
N GLY A 247 31.05 4.34 -7.71
CA GLY A 247 30.97 5.73 -7.23
C GLY A 247 32.05 6.66 -7.80
N GLN A 248 33.15 6.10 -8.31
CA GLN A 248 34.23 6.82 -8.99
C GLN A 248 34.11 6.77 -10.53
N GLY A 249 33.04 6.16 -11.06
CA GLY A 249 32.86 5.95 -12.50
C GLY A 249 33.77 4.88 -13.10
N LEU A 250 34.36 4.02 -12.26
CA LEU A 250 35.22 2.92 -12.70
C LEU A 250 34.42 1.62 -12.80
N ALA A 251 34.68 0.86 -13.86
CA ALA A 251 34.11 -0.48 -14.03
C ALA A 251 34.98 -1.54 -13.31
N PRO A 252 34.38 -2.48 -12.59
CA PRO A 252 35.13 -3.56 -11.96
C PRO A 252 35.72 -4.53 -12.99
N GLY A 253 36.90 -5.06 -12.68
CA GLY A 253 37.58 -6.04 -13.53
C GLY A 253 36.98 -7.45 -13.42
N PRO A 254 37.26 -8.35 -14.39
CA PRO A 254 36.71 -9.71 -14.41
C PRO A 254 37.00 -10.53 -13.14
N ALA A 255 38.20 -10.40 -12.57
CA ALA A 255 38.57 -11.12 -11.35
C ALA A 255 37.74 -10.69 -10.13
N GLN A 256 37.41 -9.39 -10.02
CA GLN A 256 36.62 -8.87 -8.90
C GLN A 256 35.15 -9.29 -9.03
N LEU A 257 34.62 -9.34 -10.26
CA LEU A 257 33.29 -9.85 -10.54
C LEU A 257 33.18 -11.35 -10.24
N GLU A 258 34.20 -12.13 -10.59
CA GLU A 258 34.24 -13.55 -10.25
C GLU A 258 34.34 -13.79 -8.75
N GLN A 259 35.14 -12.99 -8.05
CA GLN A 259 35.22 -13.04 -6.58
C GLN A 259 33.88 -12.70 -5.93
N GLU A 260 33.17 -11.67 -6.40
CA GLU A 260 31.80 -11.35 -5.96
C GLU A 260 30.87 -12.53 -6.14
N ARG A 261 30.88 -13.15 -7.33
CA ARG A 261 30.00 -14.26 -7.67
C ARG A 261 30.21 -15.44 -6.73
N VAL A 262 31.47 -15.83 -6.50
CA VAL A 262 31.83 -16.94 -5.61
C VAL A 262 31.41 -16.66 -4.17
N LEU A 263 31.70 -15.46 -3.65
CA LEU A 263 31.34 -15.11 -2.28
C LEU A 263 29.82 -14.97 -2.08
N ARG A 264 29.12 -14.45 -3.08
CA ARG A 264 27.66 -14.39 -3.11
C ARG A 264 27.03 -15.79 -3.10
N GLU A 265 27.53 -16.70 -3.93
CA GLU A 265 27.08 -18.10 -3.94
C GLU A 265 27.33 -18.78 -2.60
N ALA A 266 28.52 -18.59 -2.01
CA ALA A 266 28.85 -19.14 -0.69
C ALA A 266 27.93 -18.59 0.42
N MET A 267 27.56 -17.30 0.38
CA MET A 267 26.60 -16.73 1.31
C MET A 267 25.18 -17.28 1.07
N ASN A 268 24.74 -17.28 -0.19
CA ASN A 268 23.39 -17.70 -0.59
C ASN A 268 23.10 -19.16 -0.27
N ASP A 269 24.13 -19.99 -0.29
CA ASP A 269 24.07 -21.41 0.00
C ASP A 269 23.63 -21.73 1.45
N PHE A 270 23.73 -20.77 2.38
CA PHE A 270 23.13 -20.88 3.73
C PHE A 270 21.60 -20.77 3.74
N THR A 271 20.99 -20.28 2.67
CA THR A 271 19.56 -19.94 2.62
C THR A 271 18.80 -20.89 1.70
N TYR A 272 17.58 -21.22 2.07
CA TYR A 272 16.77 -22.13 1.27
C TYR A 272 16.08 -21.36 0.13
N LEU A 273 16.40 -21.71 -1.12
CA LEU A 273 15.71 -21.20 -2.29
C LEU A 273 14.52 -22.12 -2.63
N GLN A 274 13.32 -21.65 -2.33
CA GLN A 274 12.09 -22.34 -2.67
C GLN A 274 11.66 -21.96 -4.10
N PRO A 275 11.48 -22.93 -5.02
CA PRO A 275 10.94 -22.66 -6.34
C PRO A 275 9.46 -22.25 -6.26
N VAL A 276 9.05 -21.29 -7.09
CA VAL A 276 7.67 -20.79 -7.15
C VAL A 276 7.21 -20.57 -8.59
N GLY A 277 5.95 -20.89 -8.87
CA GLY A 277 5.28 -20.69 -10.16
C GLY A 277 4.06 -19.77 -10.05
N VAL A 278 3.52 -19.34 -11.19
CA VAL A 278 2.30 -18.52 -11.24
C VAL A 278 1.13 -19.25 -10.58
N GLY A 279 0.43 -18.57 -9.68
CA GLY A 279 -0.68 -19.12 -8.90
C GLY A 279 -0.27 -19.66 -7.53
N ASP A 280 1.03 -19.86 -7.27
CA ASP A 280 1.50 -20.29 -5.95
C ASP A 280 1.19 -19.24 -4.88
N VAL A 281 0.88 -19.73 -3.69
CA VAL A 281 0.64 -18.93 -2.50
C VAL A 281 1.70 -19.25 -1.45
N VAL A 282 2.50 -18.27 -1.08
CA VAL A 282 3.56 -18.40 -0.08
C VAL A 282 3.17 -17.62 1.16
N THR A 283 2.93 -18.31 2.26
CA THR A 283 2.72 -17.68 3.58
C THR A 283 4.05 -17.63 4.31
N VAL A 284 4.48 -16.44 4.75
CA VAL A 284 5.73 -16.29 5.50
C VAL A 284 5.43 -16.31 6.99
N PRO A 285 5.98 -17.28 7.75
CA PRO A 285 5.88 -17.25 9.21
C PRO A 285 6.69 -16.10 9.81
N LEU A 286 6.22 -15.56 10.93
CA LEU A 286 7.00 -14.59 11.71
C LEU A 286 8.37 -15.16 12.05
N ARG A 287 9.38 -14.28 12.06
CA ARG A 287 10.78 -14.62 12.37
C ARG A 287 11.44 -15.60 11.40
N VAL A 288 10.88 -15.78 10.20
CA VAL A 288 11.53 -16.47 9.10
C VAL A 288 12.11 -15.42 8.15
N PRO A 289 13.43 -15.37 7.96
CA PRO A 289 14.01 -14.45 7.00
C PRO A 289 13.65 -14.90 5.58
N HIS A 290 13.33 -13.97 4.70
CA HIS A 290 12.93 -14.29 3.34
C HIS A 290 13.29 -13.17 2.36
N SER A 291 13.31 -13.51 1.07
CA SER A 291 13.60 -12.57 -0.01
C SER A 291 12.97 -13.06 -1.32
N LEU A 292 12.07 -12.27 -1.90
CA LEU A 292 11.55 -12.52 -3.24
C LEU A 292 12.67 -12.28 -4.27
N GLN A 293 12.92 -13.24 -5.15
CA GLN A 293 14.00 -13.09 -6.12
C GLN A 293 13.56 -12.30 -7.36
N HIS A 294 14.54 -11.79 -8.08
CA HIS A 294 14.39 -11.09 -9.35
C HIS A 294 13.38 -11.76 -10.30
N GLY A 295 12.63 -10.96 -11.05
CA GLY A 295 11.69 -11.44 -12.07
C GLY A 295 10.45 -12.18 -11.53
N VAL A 296 10.29 -12.34 -10.21
CA VAL A 296 9.08 -12.92 -9.60
C VAL A 296 8.14 -11.80 -9.19
N ARG A 297 6.99 -11.70 -9.84
CA ARG A 297 5.96 -10.69 -9.54
C ARG A 297 4.89 -11.28 -8.63
N THR A 298 4.64 -10.65 -7.49
CA THR A 298 3.64 -11.11 -6.52
C THR A 298 2.61 -10.04 -6.20
N ILE A 299 1.39 -10.48 -5.86
CA ILE A 299 0.52 -9.71 -4.96
C ILE A 299 0.95 -10.08 -3.55
N GLU A 300 1.12 -9.08 -2.69
CA GLU A 300 1.42 -9.25 -1.28
C GLU A 300 0.27 -8.68 -0.45
N PHE A 301 -0.26 -9.52 0.44
CA PHE A 301 -1.16 -9.14 1.51
C PHE A 301 -0.35 -9.10 2.80
N GLN A 302 -0.33 -7.96 3.49
CA GLN A 302 0.33 -7.87 4.78
C GLN A 302 -0.53 -7.17 5.83
N THR A 303 -0.25 -7.49 7.09
CA THR A 303 -0.72 -6.68 8.22
C THR A 303 -0.29 -5.21 8.02
N PRO A 304 -1.07 -4.22 8.48
CA PRO A 304 -0.78 -2.79 8.31
C PRO A 304 0.33 -2.30 9.25
N VAL A 305 1.45 -3.03 9.26
CA VAL A 305 2.70 -2.63 9.89
C VAL A 305 3.57 -2.04 8.78
N TYR A 306 3.80 -0.74 8.86
CA TYR A 306 4.69 -0.03 7.94
C TYR A 306 6.11 -0.07 8.50
N GLU A 307 7.07 -0.43 7.68
CA GLU A 307 8.49 -0.28 7.99
C GLU A 307 8.79 1.20 8.16
N ARG A 308 9.18 1.59 9.38
CA ARG A 308 9.56 2.96 9.74
C ARG A 308 11.02 3.23 9.45
#